data_AF-A0A3Q0JPX7-F1
#
_entry.id   AF-A0A3Q0JPX7-F1
#
_cell.length_a   1.000
_cell.length_b   1.000
_cell.length_c   1.000
_cell.angle_alpha   90.00
_cell.angle_beta   90.00
_cell.angle_gamma   90.00
#
_symmetry.space_group_name_H-M   'P 1'
#
loop_
_entity.id
_entity.type
_entity.pdbx_description
1 polymer ?
#
loop_
_entity_poly.entity_id
_entity_poly.type
_entity_poly.pdbx_seq_one_letter_code
_entity_poly.pdbx_strand_id
1 'polypeptide(L)'
;ILSKSSNERLQLILKAEESYKPCSGIDCYLPVIERDLKPFAQGIYEKEMSLLKDKGTLYQIIDHTVHKIGSCMFPARCAGIEHFLHKVKNDVTDLEFVINTRDYPQVHRHQSKPLPMFSFSKTGDYSDIMYPAWAFWEGGPAIKLYPTGIGRWDKHRKALSQEAAKYPWSKKLNKGFFRGSRTSSERDPLIKLSRENSKLIDAAYTKNQAWKSDADTSNSEIILIIQNKENLTVGC
;
A
#
# COMPACT_ATOMS: atom_id res chain seq x y z
N ILE A 1 -23.79 -20.52 26.36
CA ILE A 1 -24.60 -19.49 25.66
C ILE A 1 -23.66 -18.35 25.31
N LEU A 2 -23.45 -18.07 24.01
CA LEU A 2 -22.60 -16.95 23.56
C LEU A 2 -23.21 -15.62 24.00
N SER A 3 -22.36 -14.62 24.31
CA SER A 3 -22.83 -13.28 24.66
C SER A 3 -23.59 -12.64 23.49
N LYS A 4 -24.49 -11.67 23.75
CA LYS A 4 -25.23 -10.94 22.70
C LYS A 4 -24.29 -10.35 21.62
N SER A 5 -23.18 -9.74 22.04
CA SER A 5 -22.16 -9.20 21.11
C SER A 5 -21.45 -10.30 20.31
N SER A 6 -21.21 -11.47 20.93
CA SER A 6 -20.68 -12.64 20.23
C SER A 6 -21.65 -13.15 19.16
N ASN A 7 -22.96 -13.14 19.45
CA ASN A 7 -23.99 -13.50 18.48
C ASN A 7 -24.05 -12.49 17.33
N GLU A 8 -23.98 -11.19 17.59
CA GLU A 8 -23.95 -10.15 16.55
C GLU A 8 -22.76 -10.32 15.59
N ARG A 9 -21.54 -10.52 16.12
CA ARG A 9 -20.35 -10.76 15.28
C ARG A 9 -20.46 -12.04 14.47
N LEU A 10 -21.00 -13.11 15.06
CA LEU A 10 -21.21 -14.37 14.35
C LEU A 10 -22.19 -14.19 13.18
N GLN A 11 -23.29 -13.45 13.39
CA GLN A 11 -24.24 -13.16 12.30
C GLN A 11 -23.59 -12.35 11.16
N LEU A 12 -22.71 -11.40 11.49
CA LEU A 12 -21.95 -10.66 10.47
C LEU A 12 -21.02 -11.58 9.66
N ILE A 13 -20.35 -12.53 10.32
CA ILE A 13 -19.48 -13.51 9.64
C ILE A 13 -20.30 -14.40 8.72
N LEU A 14 -21.38 -15.00 9.22
CA LEU A 14 -22.22 -15.91 8.44
C LEU A 14 -22.81 -15.20 7.21
N LYS A 15 -23.29 -13.96 7.38
CA LYS A 15 -23.79 -13.15 6.27
C LYS A 15 -22.70 -12.82 5.25
N ALA A 16 -21.49 -12.52 5.72
CA ALA A 16 -20.36 -12.27 4.83
C ALA A 16 -19.98 -13.52 4.03
N GLU A 17 -19.92 -14.70 4.68
CA GLU A 17 -19.64 -15.99 4.03
C GLU A 17 -20.71 -16.37 3.02
N GLU A 18 -22.00 -16.19 3.34
CA GLU A 18 -23.11 -16.45 2.42
C GLU A 18 -23.04 -15.54 1.17
N SER A 19 -22.65 -14.28 1.33
CA SER A 19 -22.51 -13.34 0.21
C SER A 19 -21.18 -13.43 -0.55
N TYR A 20 -20.20 -14.16 -0.02
CA TYR A 20 -18.86 -14.21 -0.58
C TYR A 20 -18.86 -15.02 -1.88
N LYS A 21 -18.37 -14.39 -2.96
CA LYS A 21 -18.11 -15.07 -4.22
C LYS A 21 -16.60 -15.08 -4.45
N PRO A 22 -15.96 -16.26 -4.60
CA PRO A 22 -14.55 -16.32 -4.87
C PRO A 22 -14.24 -15.64 -6.20
N CYS A 23 -13.12 -14.94 -6.26
CA CYS A 23 -12.54 -14.50 -7.52
C CYS A 23 -11.39 -15.44 -7.90
N SER A 24 -11.11 -15.57 -9.19
CA SER A 24 -9.95 -16.31 -9.68
C SER A 24 -9.43 -15.71 -10.98
N GLY A 25 -8.16 -15.98 -11.30
CA GLY A 25 -7.55 -15.52 -12.54
C GLY A 25 -7.31 -14.01 -12.62
N ILE A 26 -7.16 -13.53 -13.85
CA ILE A 26 -6.80 -12.15 -14.18
C ILE A 26 -7.98 -11.19 -13.92
N ASP A 27 -9.21 -11.69 -14.03
CA ASP A 27 -10.43 -10.86 -13.94
C ASP A 27 -10.83 -10.52 -12.50
N CYS A 28 -10.16 -11.09 -11.49
CA CYS A 28 -10.48 -10.81 -10.07
C CYS A 28 -10.47 -9.31 -9.75
N TYR A 29 -9.62 -8.53 -10.43
CA TYR A 29 -9.46 -7.09 -10.20
C TYR A 29 -10.04 -6.22 -11.32
N LEU A 30 -10.66 -6.81 -12.36
CA LEU A 30 -11.26 -6.08 -13.47
C LEU A 30 -12.33 -5.06 -13.01
N PRO A 31 -13.22 -5.35 -12.03
CA PRO A 31 -14.20 -4.38 -11.58
C PRO A 31 -13.59 -3.08 -11.01
N VAL A 32 -12.36 -3.15 -10.49
CA VAL A 32 -11.62 -1.96 -10.03
C VAL A 32 -11.20 -1.11 -11.22
N ILE A 33 -10.64 -1.73 -12.26
CA ILE A 33 -10.19 -1.08 -13.49
C ILE A 33 -11.38 -0.42 -14.18
N GLU A 34 -12.48 -1.16 -14.37
CA GLU A 34 -13.69 -0.65 -15.03
C GLU A 34 -14.27 0.56 -14.30
N ARG A 35 -14.39 0.49 -12.97
CA ARG A 35 -14.90 1.59 -12.16
C ARG A 35 -14.00 2.82 -12.25
N ASP A 36 -12.69 2.62 -12.25
CA ASP A 36 -11.71 3.70 -12.27
C ASP A 36 -11.62 4.37 -13.66
N LEU A 37 -11.84 3.62 -14.74
CA LEU A 37 -11.85 4.13 -16.11
C LEU A 37 -13.21 4.71 -16.53
N LYS A 38 -14.31 4.34 -15.86
CA LYS A 38 -15.68 4.79 -16.16
C LYS A 38 -15.82 6.31 -16.37
N PRO A 39 -15.18 7.20 -15.57
CA PRO A 39 -15.29 8.65 -15.77
C PRO A 39 -14.73 9.15 -17.11
N PHE A 40 -13.90 8.34 -17.78
CA PHE A 40 -13.20 8.68 -19.02
C PHE A 40 -13.82 8.00 -20.25
N ALA A 41 -15.02 7.43 -20.13
CA ALA A 41 -15.70 6.72 -21.22
C ALA A 41 -15.94 7.58 -22.48
N GLN A 42 -15.97 8.92 -22.34
CA GLN A 42 -16.11 9.87 -23.45
C GLN A 42 -14.77 10.26 -24.10
N GLY A 43 -13.69 9.56 -23.75
CA GLY A 43 -12.34 9.82 -24.24
C GLY A 43 -11.51 10.71 -23.32
N ILE A 44 -10.19 10.64 -23.55
CA ILE A 44 -9.16 11.46 -22.91
C ILE A 44 -8.54 12.31 -24.01
N TYR A 45 -8.47 13.63 -23.79
CA TYR A 45 -8.00 14.61 -24.76
C TYR A 45 -6.70 15.27 -24.30
N GLU A 46 -5.90 15.75 -25.24
CA GLU A 46 -4.61 16.39 -24.99
C GLU A 46 -4.68 17.53 -23.95
N LYS A 47 -5.78 18.29 -23.96
CA LYS A 47 -6.02 19.37 -22.98
C LYS A 47 -6.13 18.87 -21.54
N GLU A 48 -6.58 17.64 -21.30
CA GLU A 48 -6.59 17.07 -19.95
C GLU A 48 -5.20 16.59 -19.55
N MET A 49 -4.45 16.03 -20.50
CA MET A 49 -3.08 15.57 -20.27
C MET A 49 -2.15 16.75 -19.95
N SER A 50 -2.32 17.90 -20.61
CA SER A 50 -1.52 19.09 -20.34
C SER A 50 -1.70 19.63 -18.91
N LEU A 51 -2.88 19.48 -18.32
CA LEU A 51 -3.18 19.87 -16.92
C LEU A 51 -2.52 18.96 -15.88
N LEU A 52 -1.96 17.82 -16.29
CA LEU A 52 -1.33 16.83 -15.43
C LEU A 52 0.20 16.83 -15.49
N LYS A 53 0.82 17.54 -16.45
CA LYS A 53 2.27 17.50 -16.68
C LYS A 53 3.10 17.82 -15.43
N ASP A 54 2.65 18.73 -14.58
CA ASP A 54 3.35 19.13 -13.35
C ASP A 54 2.90 18.36 -12.09
N LYS A 55 1.93 17.45 -12.23
CA LYS A 55 1.31 16.71 -11.12
C LYS A 55 1.79 15.26 -11.00
N GLY A 56 2.50 14.76 -12.00
CA GLY A 56 3.04 13.41 -12.03
C GLY A 56 4.17 13.27 -13.05
N THR A 57 4.60 12.04 -13.30
CA THR A 57 5.60 11.71 -14.31
C THR A 57 4.88 11.24 -15.56
N LEU A 58 5.11 11.93 -16.67
CA LEU A 58 4.54 11.59 -17.98
C LEU A 58 5.33 10.44 -18.60
N TYR A 59 4.61 9.40 -19.01
CA TYR A 59 5.14 8.28 -19.78
C TYR A 59 4.43 8.20 -21.12
N GLN A 60 5.20 7.78 -22.12
CA GLN A 60 4.69 7.40 -23.44
C GLN A 60 5.21 5.99 -23.76
N ILE A 61 4.35 5.17 -24.33
CA ILE A 61 4.79 3.96 -25.03
C ILE A 61 4.55 4.24 -26.51
N ILE A 62 5.61 4.27 -27.29
CA ILE A 62 5.58 4.54 -28.73
C ILE A 62 6.44 3.49 -29.41
N ASP A 63 5.91 2.80 -30.40
CA ASP A 63 6.63 1.73 -31.12
C ASP A 63 7.29 0.75 -30.15
N HIS A 64 6.47 0.27 -29.20
CA HIS A 64 6.88 -0.66 -28.14
C HIS A 64 8.09 -0.21 -27.30
N THR A 65 8.34 1.11 -27.23
CA THR A 65 9.43 1.70 -26.45
C THR A 65 8.85 2.58 -25.36
N VAL A 66 9.32 2.37 -24.12
CA VAL A 66 8.89 3.14 -22.95
C VAL A 66 9.73 4.41 -22.86
N HIS A 67 9.08 5.56 -22.99
CA HIS A 67 9.67 6.88 -22.82
C HIS A 67 9.16 7.52 -21.53
N LYS A 68 10.08 8.04 -20.72
CA LYS A 68 9.78 8.88 -19.57
C LYS A 68 10.13 10.32 -19.90
N ILE A 69 9.16 11.21 -19.81
CA ILE A 69 9.36 12.63 -20.14
C ILE A 69 9.68 13.40 -18.86
N GLY A 70 10.83 14.08 -18.86
CA GLY A 70 11.30 14.87 -17.72
C GLY A 70 11.83 14.02 -16.56
N SER A 71 11.98 14.65 -15.39
CA SER A 71 12.53 14.02 -14.19
C SER A 71 11.45 13.27 -13.38
N CYS A 72 11.83 12.12 -12.81
CA CYS A 72 11.00 11.45 -11.82
C CYS A 72 11.30 11.98 -10.40
N MET A 73 10.26 12.38 -9.67
CA MET A 73 10.39 12.86 -8.28
C MET A 73 10.98 11.81 -7.34
N PHE A 74 10.63 10.54 -7.53
CA PHE A 74 11.13 9.42 -6.74
C PHE A 74 11.73 8.34 -7.66
N PRO A 75 13.01 8.44 -8.02
CA PRO A 75 13.62 7.59 -9.05
C PRO A 75 13.43 6.08 -8.82
N ALA A 76 13.59 5.60 -7.58
CA ALA A 76 13.38 4.19 -7.25
C ALA A 76 11.91 3.74 -7.43
N ARG A 77 10.93 4.63 -7.22
CA ARG A 77 9.51 4.32 -7.48
C ARG A 77 9.26 4.19 -8.99
N CYS A 78 9.83 5.11 -9.78
CA CYS A 78 9.76 5.02 -11.23
C CYS A 78 10.43 3.75 -11.76
N ALA A 79 11.58 3.36 -11.25
CA ALA A 79 12.24 2.11 -11.66
C ALA A 79 11.35 0.86 -11.38
N GLY A 80 10.67 0.84 -10.22
CA GLY A 80 9.69 -0.21 -9.90
C GLY A 80 8.49 -0.25 -10.86
N ILE A 81 8.02 0.91 -11.33
CA ILE A 81 6.96 1.02 -12.36
C ILE A 81 7.49 0.57 -13.73
N GLU A 82 8.64 1.09 -14.14
CA GLU A 82 9.28 0.83 -15.44
C GLU A 82 9.55 -0.67 -15.64
N HIS A 83 9.90 -1.41 -14.58
CA HIS A 83 10.00 -2.87 -14.63
C HIS A 83 8.73 -3.55 -15.17
N PHE A 84 7.54 -3.08 -14.76
CA PHE A 84 6.28 -3.63 -15.26
C PHE A 84 5.91 -3.08 -16.63
N LEU A 85 6.15 -1.79 -16.89
CA LEU A 85 5.93 -1.19 -18.21
C LEU A 85 6.73 -1.93 -19.28
N HIS A 86 8.00 -2.25 -19.01
CA HIS A 86 8.85 -2.98 -19.94
C HIS A 86 8.37 -4.40 -20.24
N LYS A 87 7.57 -5.01 -19.34
CA LYS A 87 6.98 -6.33 -19.56
C LYS A 87 5.75 -6.30 -20.45
N VAL A 88 5.00 -5.20 -20.45
CA VAL A 88 3.72 -5.09 -21.16
C VAL A 88 3.80 -4.22 -22.41
N LYS A 89 4.93 -3.52 -22.65
CA LYS A 89 5.10 -2.59 -23.77
C LYS A 89 4.84 -3.20 -25.16
N ASN A 90 5.00 -4.52 -25.30
CA ASN A 90 4.75 -5.23 -26.56
C ASN A 90 3.26 -5.62 -26.73
N ASP A 91 2.47 -5.57 -25.65
CA ASP A 91 1.07 -5.99 -25.61
C ASP A 91 0.09 -4.81 -25.64
N VAL A 92 0.60 -3.59 -25.82
CA VAL A 92 -0.17 -2.35 -25.84
C VAL A 92 0.10 -1.56 -27.12
N THR A 93 -0.89 -0.79 -27.57
CA THR A 93 -0.73 0.20 -28.63
C THR A 93 0.05 1.40 -28.14
N ASP A 94 0.37 2.34 -29.04
CA ASP A 94 0.89 3.63 -28.61
C ASP A 94 -0.07 4.32 -27.62
N LEU A 95 0.46 4.79 -26.50
CA LEU A 95 -0.32 5.50 -25.48
C LEU A 95 0.53 6.48 -24.68
N GLU A 96 -0.15 7.47 -24.10
CA GLU A 96 0.41 8.44 -23.17
C GLU A 96 -0.37 8.41 -21.86
N PHE A 97 0.33 8.46 -20.72
CA PHE A 97 -0.28 8.43 -19.39
C PHE A 97 0.59 9.15 -18.35
N VAL A 98 -0.05 9.69 -17.31
CA VAL A 98 0.65 10.37 -16.21
C VAL A 98 0.55 9.54 -14.93
N ILE A 99 1.70 9.25 -14.33
CA ILE A 99 1.79 8.50 -13.08
C ILE A 99 2.22 9.41 -11.94
N ASN A 100 1.38 9.53 -10.93
CA ASN A 100 1.74 10.08 -9.65
C ASN A 100 2.54 9.04 -8.84
N THR A 101 3.76 9.43 -8.47
CA THR A 101 4.67 8.63 -7.63
C THR A 101 4.68 9.08 -6.17
N ARG A 102 3.84 10.05 -5.77
CA ARG A 102 3.68 10.48 -4.37
C ARG A 102 2.76 9.53 -3.61
N ASP A 103 2.75 9.66 -2.28
CA ASP A 103 1.93 8.81 -1.41
C ASP A 103 0.42 9.14 -1.48
N TYR A 104 0.07 10.39 -1.84
CA TYR A 104 -1.30 10.89 -1.81
C TYR A 104 -1.88 11.06 -3.23
N PRO A 105 -3.16 10.74 -3.48
CA PRO A 105 -3.82 10.96 -4.76
C PRO A 105 -3.93 12.46 -5.11
N GLN A 106 -4.15 12.78 -6.39
CA GLN A 106 -4.04 14.16 -6.90
C GLN A 106 -5.37 14.75 -7.42
N VAL A 107 -6.33 13.92 -7.81
CA VAL A 107 -7.54 14.36 -8.52
C VAL A 107 -8.77 14.18 -7.64
N HIS A 108 -9.10 15.21 -6.88
CA HIS A 108 -10.31 15.21 -6.04
C HIS A 108 -11.58 15.30 -6.89
N ARG A 109 -12.64 14.56 -6.54
CA ARG A 109 -13.93 14.52 -7.27
C ARG A 109 -14.71 15.84 -7.29
N HIS A 110 -14.37 16.76 -6.39
CA HIS A 110 -14.93 18.12 -6.39
C HIS A 110 -14.29 19.03 -7.45
N GLN A 111 -13.22 18.60 -8.12
CA GLN A 111 -12.71 19.29 -9.29
C GLN A 111 -13.74 19.20 -10.42
N SER A 112 -13.86 20.26 -11.23
CA SER A 112 -14.92 20.40 -12.26
C SER A 112 -14.89 19.33 -13.34
N LYS A 113 -13.75 18.65 -13.55
CA LYS A 113 -13.60 17.56 -14.52
C LYS A 113 -12.65 16.47 -13.98
N PRO A 114 -12.94 15.17 -14.19
CA PRO A 114 -11.97 14.12 -13.92
C PRO A 114 -10.74 14.25 -14.83
N LEU A 115 -9.56 13.95 -14.28
CA LEU A 115 -8.28 13.94 -15.01
C LEU A 115 -7.65 12.53 -14.89
N PRO A 116 -7.07 11.98 -15.97
CA PRO A 116 -6.57 10.60 -16.02
C PRO A 116 -5.20 10.44 -15.35
N MET A 117 -5.15 10.71 -14.04
CA MET A 117 -3.96 10.53 -13.22
C MET A 117 -3.92 9.11 -12.65
N PHE A 118 -2.80 8.41 -12.80
CA PHE A 118 -2.58 7.13 -12.13
C PHE A 118 -1.95 7.32 -10.75
N SER A 119 -2.58 6.80 -9.69
CA SER A 119 -2.08 6.83 -8.29
C SER A 119 -2.23 5.46 -7.65
N PHE A 120 -1.27 5.01 -6.82
CA PHE A 120 -1.33 3.65 -6.26
C PHE A 120 -2.42 3.44 -5.20
N SER A 121 -2.95 4.51 -4.62
CA SER A 121 -3.93 4.47 -3.53
C SER A 121 -4.89 5.67 -3.59
N LYS A 122 -6.15 5.47 -3.18
CA LYS A 122 -7.18 6.50 -3.12
C LYS A 122 -8.36 6.13 -2.21
N THR A 123 -9.21 7.11 -1.90
CA THR A 123 -10.55 6.91 -1.31
C THR A 123 -11.64 7.10 -2.36
N GLY A 124 -12.90 7.01 -1.94
CA GLY A 124 -14.06 7.36 -2.76
C GLY A 124 -14.13 8.85 -3.15
N ASP A 125 -13.27 9.70 -2.61
CA ASP A 125 -13.25 11.15 -2.86
C ASP A 125 -12.38 11.54 -4.06
N TYR A 126 -11.64 10.58 -4.62
CA TYR A 126 -10.68 10.81 -5.70
C TYR A 126 -11.05 10.06 -6.97
N SER A 127 -10.63 10.63 -8.10
CA SER A 127 -10.85 10.10 -9.45
C SER A 127 -9.59 9.49 -10.08
N ASP A 128 -8.46 9.50 -9.36
CA ASP A 128 -7.23 8.86 -9.82
C ASP A 128 -7.47 7.39 -10.20
N ILE A 129 -6.79 6.88 -11.22
CA ILE A 129 -6.86 5.49 -11.66
C ILE A 129 -5.85 4.67 -10.86
N MET A 130 -6.29 3.61 -10.18
CA MET A 130 -5.36 2.80 -9.41
C MET A 130 -4.44 1.96 -10.29
N TYR A 131 -3.17 1.86 -9.89
CA TYR A 131 -2.20 0.94 -10.48
C TYR A 131 -1.46 0.14 -9.39
N PRO A 132 -0.91 -1.05 -9.70
CA PRO A 132 -0.11 -1.81 -8.76
C PRO A 132 1.13 -1.01 -8.32
N ALA A 133 1.29 -0.79 -7.02
CA ALA A 133 2.37 0.04 -6.50
C ALA A 133 3.77 -0.45 -6.93
N TRP A 134 4.67 0.51 -7.15
CA TRP A 134 6.09 0.28 -7.45
C TRP A 134 6.75 -0.78 -6.55
N ALA A 135 6.38 -0.81 -5.26
CA ALA A 135 6.94 -1.69 -4.24
C ALA A 135 6.69 -3.19 -4.46
N PHE A 136 5.85 -3.58 -5.43
CA PHE A 136 5.85 -4.98 -5.88
C PHE A 136 7.21 -5.40 -6.45
N TRP A 137 7.98 -4.45 -7.01
CA TRP A 137 9.34 -4.66 -7.49
C TRP A 137 10.39 -3.92 -6.65
N GLU A 138 10.29 -2.59 -6.50
CA GLU A 138 11.22 -1.76 -5.72
C GLU A 138 10.67 -0.36 -5.39
N GLY A 139 11.45 0.47 -4.70
CA GLY A 139 11.07 1.86 -4.38
C GLY A 139 10.09 2.01 -3.21
N GLY A 140 9.80 0.93 -2.47
CA GLY A 140 9.10 1.02 -1.20
C GLY A 140 9.93 1.69 -0.09
N PRO A 141 9.38 1.83 1.13
CA PRO A 141 10.07 2.49 2.23
C PRO A 141 11.42 1.85 2.56
N ALA A 142 12.48 2.67 2.67
CA ALA A 142 13.78 2.21 3.10
C ALA A 142 13.87 2.22 4.63
N ILE A 143 14.14 1.05 5.21
CA ILE A 143 14.34 0.84 6.66
C ILE A 143 15.63 0.06 6.87
N LYS A 144 16.10 -0.06 8.12
CA LYS A 144 17.37 -0.77 8.42
C LYS A 144 17.42 -2.20 7.83
N LEU A 145 16.30 -2.92 7.83
CA LEU A 145 16.20 -4.27 7.25
C LEU A 145 16.15 -4.29 5.72
N TYR A 146 15.78 -3.18 5.09
CA TYR A 146 15.63 -3.02 3.64
C TYR A 146 16.29 -1.70 3.22
N PRO A 147 17.64 -1.62 3.21
CA PRO A 147 18.35 -0.36 2.98
C PRO A 147 18.08 0.21 1.58
N THR A 148 17.77 -0.63 0.60
CA THR A 148 17.42 -0.24 -0.77
C THR A 148 15.90 -0.05 -0.98
N GLY A 149 15.12 0.01 0.09
CA GLY A 149 13.66 0.06 0.03
C GLY A 149 13.02 -1.33 -0.01
N ILE A 150 11.84 -1.45 0.61
CA ILE A 150 11.01 -2.66 0.51
C ILE A 150 10.62 -2.85 -0.96
N GLY A 151 10.75 -4.08 -1.43
CA GLY A 151 10.49 -4.47 -2.82
C GLY A 151 10.40 -5.99 -2.96
N ARG A 152 10.50 -6.47 -4.20
CA ARG A 152 10.66 -7.89 -4.53
C ARG A 152 9.60 -8.77 -3.88
N TRP A 153 8.34 -8.44 -4.14
CA TRP A 153 7.20 -9.21 -3.63
C TRP A 153 7.28 -10.70 -4.01
N ASP A 154 7.90 -11.00 -5.16
CA ASP A 154 8.20 -12.36 -5.62
C ASP A 154 9.08 -13.16 -4.66
N LYS A 155 10.07 -12.52 -4.03
CA LYS A 155 10.93 -13.12 -3.00
C LYS A 155 10.25 -13.07 -1.63
N HIS A 156 9.63 -11.94 -1.30
CA HIS A 156 8.99 -11.73 -0.01
C HIS A 156 7.88 -12.75 0.25
N ARG A 157 7.03 -13.03 -0.74
CA ARG A 157 5.98 -14.06 -0.62
C ARG A 157 6.54 -15.45 -0.28
N LYS A 158 7.69 -15.84 -0.88
CA LYS A 158 8.32 -17.14 -0.63
C LYS A 158 8.88 -17.21 0.80
N ALA A 159 9.55 -16.15 1.25
CA ALA A 159 10.06 -16.05 2.62
C ALA A 159 8.92 -16.10 3.65
N LEU A 160 7.83 -15.36 3.41
CA LEU A 160 6.64 -15.39 4.27
C LEU A 160 6.01 -16.79 4.34
N SER A 161 5.87 -17.50 3.22
CA SER A 161 5.35 -18.87 3.21
C SER A 161 6.24 -19.83 4.02
N GLN A 162 7.56 -19.70 3.92
CA GLN A 162 8.51 -20.50 4.70
C GLN A 162 8.41 -20.23 6.20
N GLU A 163 8.31 -18.96 6.62
CA GLU A 163 8.13 -18.62 8.03
C GLU A 163 6.75 -19.04 8.55
N ALA A 164 5.69 -18.92 7.74
CA ALA A 164 4.35 -19.38 8.11
C ALA A 164 4.31 -20.90 8.40
N ALA A 165 5.06 -21.71 7.64
CA ALA A 165 5.17 -23.15 7.88
C ALA A 165 5.88 -23.48 9.21
N LYS A 166 6.84 -22.65 9.65
CA LYS A 166 7.53 -22.82 10.95
C LYS A 166 6.65 -22.47 12.13
N TYR A 167 5.72 -21.52 11.95
CA TYR A 167 4.80 -21.01 12.97
C TYR A 167 3.33 -21.27 12.61
N PRO A 168 2.85 -22.54 12.64
CA PRO A 168 1.44 -22.88 12.45
C PRO A 168 0.55 -22.21 13.50
N TRP A 169 -0.77 -22.15 13.23
CA TRP A 169 -1.74 -21.41 14.05
C TRP A 169 -1.59 -21.68 15.56
N SER A 170 -1.52 -22.95 15.97
CA SER A 170 -1.41 -23.34 17.38
C SER A 170 -0.13 -22.90 18.08
N LYS A 171 0.92 -22.54 17.32
CA LYS A 171 2.19 -22.00 17.87
C LYS A 171 2.24 -20.47 17.90
N LYS A 172 1.25 -19.77 17.31
CA LYS A 172 1.20 -18.31 17.33
C LYS A 172 0.80 -17.85 18.72
N LEU A 173 1.36 -16.71 19.16
CA LEU A 173 1.00 -16.11 20.44
C LEU A 173 -0.42 -15.55 20.34
N ASN A 174 -1.24 -15.78 21.37
CA ASN A 174 -2.57 -15.19 21.52
C ASN A 174 -2.46 -13.72 21.99
N LYS A 175 -1.77 -12.89 21.21
CA LYS A 175 -1.50 -11.48 21.51
C LYS A 175 -1.61 -10.65 20.22
N GLY A 176 -2.26 -9.50 20.29
CA GLY A 176 -2.23 -8.54 19.18
C GLY A 176 -0.81 -8.05 18.92
N PHE A 177 -0.46 -7.70 17.68
CA PHE A 177 0.90 -7.24 17.35
C PHE A 177 0.90 -6.09 16.34
N PHE A 178 1.72 -5.06 16.60
CA PHE A 178 1.98 -3.99 15.64
C PHE A 178 3.39 -3.39 15.80
N ARG A 179 4.07 -3.15 14.68
CA ARG A 179 5.34 -2.38 14.61
C ARG A 179 5.32 -1.51 13.35
N GLY A 180 5.45 -0.21 13.54
CA GLY A 180 5.52 0.76 12.44
C GLY A 180 5.59 2.18 12.97
N SER A 181 5.86 3.18 12.13
CA SER A 181 5.92 4.58 12.58
C SER A 181 4.53 5.23 12.71
N ARG A 182 4.46 6.41 13.32
CA ARG A 182 3.22 7.20 13.42
C ARG A 182 2.94 7.99 12.13
N THR A 183 2.52 7.30 11.07
CA THR A 183 2.14 7.97 9.81
C THR A 183 0.68 8.45 9.79
N SER A 184 -0.12 8.04 10.78
CA SER A 184 -1.49 8.52 11.03
C SER A 184 -1.78 8.38 12.53
N SER A 185 -2.53 9.33 13.09
CA SER A 185 -3.00 9.31 14.48
C SER A 185 -4.03 8.21 14.74
N GLU A 186 -4.63 7.61 13.70
CA GLU A 186 -5.54 6.47 13.83
C GLU A 186 -4.90 5.26 14.54
N ARG A 187 -3.56 5.21 14.58
CA ARG A 187 -2.79 4.16 15.25
C ARG A 187 -2.64 4.37 16.75
N ASP A 188 -2.84 5.59 17.25
CA ASP A 188 -2.58 5.97 18.65
C ASP A 188 -3.36 5.14 19.67
N PRO A 189 -4.66 4.84 19.49
CA PRO A 189 -5.42 4.05 20.46
C PRO A 189 -4.82 2.66 20.68
N LEU A 190 -4.25 2.05 19.63
CA LEU A 190 -3.63 0.73 19.71
C LEU A 190 -2.33 0.76 20.53
N ILE A 191 -1.51 1.80 20.33
CA ILE A 191 -0.27 2.00 21.09
C ILE A 191 -0.59 2.29 22.56
N LYS A 192 -1.59 3.13 22.84
CA LYS A 192 -2.06 3.41 24.19
C LYS A 192 -2.51 2.13 24.90
N LEU A 193 -3.34 1.32 24.23
CA LEU A 193 -3.80 0.03 24.76
C LEU A 193 -2.63 -0.92 25.08
N SER A 194 -1.59 -0.95 24.25
CA SER A 194 -0.41 -1.78 24.52
C SER A 194 0.38 -1.36 25.75
N ARG A 195 0.41 -0.06 26.06
CA ARG A 195 1.04 0.46 27.27
C ARG A 195 0.22 0.11 28.51
N GLU A 196 -1.10 0.19 28.39
CA GLU A 196 -2.03 -0.12 29.49
C GLU A 196 -2.15 -1.62 29.76
N ASN A 197 -2.05 -2.46 28.71
CA ASN A 197 -2.19 -3.92 28.83
C ASN A 197 -1.28 -4.67 27.84
N SER A 198 0.00 -4.77 28.18
CA SER A 198 1.04 -5.46 27.40
C SER A 198 0.85 -6.99 27.30
N LYS A 199 -0.03 -7.57 28.14
CA LYS A 199 -0.40 -8.99 28.03
C LYS A 199 -1.37 -9.24 26.87
N LEU A 200 -2.24 -8.28 26.56
CA LEU A 200 -3.25 -8.39 25.49
C LEU A 200 -2.69 -8.06 24.11
N ILE A 201 -1.85 -7.02 24.02
CA ILE A 201 -1.30 -6.53 22.77
C ILE A 201 0.14 -6.06 22.95
N ASP A 202 0.95 -6.31 21.92
CA ASP A 202 2.30 -5.79 21.78
C ASP A 202 2.38 -4.86 20.55
N ALA A 203 2.17 -3.57 20.78
CA ALA A 203 2.17 -2.54 19.75
C ALA A 203 3.10 -1.38 20.12
N ALA A 204 4.01 -1.02 19.20
CA ALA A 204 4.97 0.05 19.43
C ALA A 204 5.27 0.86 18.17
N TYR A 205 5.59 2.14 18.37
CA TYR A 205 6.05 3.01 17.29
C TYR A 205 7.53 2.82 16.99
N THR A 206 7.87 2.84 15.70
CA THR A 206 9.25 2.90 15.18
C THR A 206 9.55 4.28 14.60
N LYS A 207 10.84 4.62 14.43
CA LYS A 207 11.23 5.83 13.68
C LYS A 207 11.02 5.66 12.17
N ASN A 208 10.60 6.72 11.50
CA ASN A 208 10.70 6.88 10.05
C ASN A 208 11.74 7.95 9.72
N GLN A 209 12.00 8.16 8.42
CA GLN A 209 12.96 9.16 7.93
C GLN A 209 12.52 10.62 8.17
N ALA A 210 11.25 10.84 8.53
CA ALA A 210 10.66 12.16 8.74
C ALA A 210 10.45 12.50 10.23
N TRP A 211 11.05 11.72 11.14
CA TRP A 211 10.95 11.96 12.58
C TRP A 211 11.60 13.30 12.95
N LYS A 212 10.86 14.15 13.67
CA LYS A 212 11.27 15.49 14.08
C LYS A 212 11.31 15.65 15.60
N SER A 213 10.44 14.98 16.35
CA SER A 213 10.40 15.08 17.82
C SER A 213 9.72 13.89 18.48
N ASP A 214 9.78 13.83 19.82
CA ASP A 214 9.15 12.78 20.62
C ASP A 214 7.62 12.71 20.46
N ALA A 215 6.99 13.80 20.00
CA ALA A 215 5.57 13.83 19.64
C ALA A 215 5.24 12.88 18.47
N ASP A 216 6.20 12.63 17.57
CA ASP A 216 6.07 11.67 16.46
C ASP A 216 6.07 10.21 16.94
N THR A 217 6.38 9.99 18.21
CA THR A 217 6.29 8.69 18.90
C THR A 217 5.36 8.77 20.10
N SER A 218 4.49 9.79 20.16
CA SER A 218 3.55 10.04 21.27
C SER A 218 4.25 9.97 22.64
N ASN A 219 5.45 10.55 22.73
CA ASN A 219 6.34 10.57 23.89
C ASN A 219 6.67 9.19 24.48
N SER A 220 6.62 8.11 23.68
CA SER A 220 7.13 6.79 24.10
C SER A 220 8.58 6.56 23.72
N GLU A 221 9.22 5.71 24.51
CA GLU A 221 10.46 5.04 24.12
C GLU A 221 10.31 4.36 22.76
N ILE A 222 11.35 4.52 21.96
CA ILE A 222 11.38 4.10 20.58
C ILE A 222 11.94 2.69 20.52
N ILE A 223 11.10 1.74 20.10
CA ILE A 223 11.57 0.38 19.88
C ILE A 223 12.21 0.32 18.49
N LEU A 224 13.54 0.25 18.46
CA LEU A 224 14.27 -0.18 17.27
C LEU A 224 13.71 -1.54 16.85
N ILE A 225 13.49 -1.75 15.54
CA ILE A 225 13.21 -3.09 15.02
C ILE A 225 14.39 -3.97 15.46
N ILE A 226 14.16 -4.80 16.48
CA ILE A 226 15.19 -5.56 17.18
C ILE A 226 15.90 -6.45 16.17
N GLN A 227 17.22 -6.36 16.13
CA GLN A 227 18.08 -7.05 15.17
C GLN A 227 18.32 -8.53 15.48
N ASN A 228 17.80 -9.11 16.55
CA ASN A 228 18.21 -10.46 16.97
C ASN A 228 17.04 -11.43 17.08
N LYS A 229 17.22 -12.59 16.46
CA LYS A 229 16.42 -13.82 16.61
C LYS A 229 16.56 -14.47 18.01
N GLU A 230 17.29 -13.84 18.92
CA GLU A 230 17.58 -14.36 20.25
C GLU A 230 17.38 -13.24 21.27
N ASN A 231 16.65 -13.55 22.34
CA ASN A 231 16.34 -12.72 23.52
C ASN A 231 15.12 -11.79 23.43
N LEU A 232 13.94 -12.41 23.35
CA LEU A 232 12.74 -11.91 24.04
C LEU A 232 12.77 -12.39 25.50
N THR A 233 13.63 -11.81 26.32
CA THR A 233 13.44 -11.81 27.78
C THR A 233 12.75 -10.50 28.14
N VAL A 234 11.45 -10.58 28.36
CA VAL A 234 10.66 -9.51 28.97
C VAL A 234 11.08 -9.45 30.44
N GLY A 235 11.78 -8.38 30.83
CA GLY A 235 11.99 -8.05 32.23
C GLY A 235 10.66 -7.67 32.86
N CYS A 236 10.40 -8.22 34.05
CA CYS A 236 9.24 -7.97 34.90
C CYS A 236 9.04 -6.50 35.22
#